data_AF-A0A3P8KIG0-F1
#
_entry.id   AF-A0A3P8KIG0-F1
#
_cell.length_a   1.000
_cell.length_b   1.000
_cell.length_c   1.000
_cell.angle_alpha   90.00
_cell.angle_beta   90.00
_cell.angle_gamma   90.00
#
_symmetry.space_group_name_H-M   'P 1'
#
loop_
_entity.id
_entity.type
_entity.pdbx_description
1 polymer ?
#
loop_
_entity_poly.entity_id
_entity_poly.type
_entity_poly.pdbx_seq_one_letter_code
_entity_poly.pdbx_strand_id
1 'polypeptide(L)' 'MATGVPAVPKFNTNLTLQYYDSAAWLGLPEANIFALAQHQYVGSREADVGSHFKLDAYQLYNAKVGLEFSPSMSTSSVKT' A
#
# COMPACT_ATOMS: atom_id res chain seq x y z
N MET A 1 -14.58 35.31 -4.85
CA MET A 1 -13.68 34.95 -3.74
C MET A 1 -13.63 33.44 -3.64
N ALA A 2 -12.48 32.82 -3.89
CA ALA A 2 -12.31 31.38 -3.68
C ALA A 2 -12.08 31.13 -2.19
N THR A 3 -12.91 30.30 -1.56
CA THR A 3 -12.95 30.08 -0.10
C THR A 3 -12.23 28.80 0.34
N GLY A 4 -11.26 28.32 -0.44
CA GLY A 4 -10.52 27.08 -0.15
C GLY A 4 -9.14 27.34 0.44
N VAL A 5 -8.75 26.57 1.46
CA VAL A 5 -7.36 26.52 1.92
C VAL A 5 -6.51 25.91 0.79
N PRO A 6 -5.44 26.58 0.32
CA PRO A 6 -4.60 26.05 -0.75
C PRO A 6 -3.94 24.74 -0.34
N ALA A 7 -3.58 23.94 -1.35
CA ALA A 7 -3.00 22.62 -1.21
C ALA A 7 -3.86 21.57 -0.46
N VAL A 8 -5.12 21.87 -0.13
CA VAL A 8 -6.05 20.93 0.50
C VAL A 8 -7.15 20.51 -0.49
N PRO A 9 -7.19 19.24 -0.93
CA PRO A 9 -8.32 18.70 -1.66
C PRO A 9 -9.60 18.71 -0.83
N LYS A 10 -10.74 18.97 -1.47
CA LYS A 10 -12.06 18.86 -0.80
C LYS A 10 -12.45 17.41 -0.47
N PHE A 11 -11.94 16.46 -1.25
CA PHE A 11 -12.28 15.05 -1.11
C PHE A 11 -11.09 14.18 -1.55
N ASN A 12 -10.77 13.18 -0.75
CA ASN A 12 -9.76 12.17 -1.02
C ASN A 12 -10.32 10.80 -0.61
N THR A 13 -9.85 9.72 -1.24
CA THR A 13 -10.13 8.35 -0.80
C THR A 13 -8.87 7.52 -0.76
N ASN A 14 -8.86 6.53 0.13
CA ASN A 14 -7.85 5.50 0.16
C ASN A 14 -8.55 4.15 0.38
N LEU A 15 -8.23 3.19 -0.47
CA LEU A 15 -8.71 1.82 -0.38
C LEU A 15 -7.49 0.90 -0.38
N THR A 16 -7.40 0.04 0.64
CA THR A 16 -6.36 -0.99 0.73
C THR A 16 -7.01 -2.35 0.84
N LEU A 17 -6.61 -3.27 -0.03
CA LEU A 17 -6.94 -4.69 0.01
C LEU A 17 -5.68 -5.47 0.35
N GLN A 18 -5.78 -6.37 1.32
CA GLN A 18 -4.67 -7.18 1.79
C GLN A 18 -5.09 -8.66 1.83
N TYR A 19 -4.20 -9.53 1.39
CA TYR A 19 -4.33 -10.97 1.43
C TYR A 19 -3.10 -11.56 2.11
N TYR A 20 -3.33 -12.50 3.04
CA TYR A 20 -2.28 -13.22 3.74
C TYR A 20 -2.76 -14.65 3.98
N ASP A 21 -1.96 -15.63 3.56
CA ASP A 21 -2.31 -17.04 3.65
C ASP A 21 -1.08 -17.95 3.55
N SER A 22 -1.26 -19.24 3.80
CA SER A 22 -0.22 -20.25 3.55
C SER A 22 0.10 -20.35 2.06
N ALA A 23 1.39 -20.45 1.73
CA ALA A 23 1.86 -20.71 0.37
C ALA A 23 1.99 -22.23 0.07
N ALA A 24 1.38 -23.10 0.88
CA ALA A 24 1.45 -24.55 0.69
C ALA A 24 0.96 -24.99 -0.70
N TRP A 25 -0.05 -24.31 -1.26
CA TRP A 25 -0.57 -24.57 -2.61
C TRP A 25 0.42 -24.22 -3.74
N LEU A 26 1.46 -23.42 -3.45
CA LEU A 26 2.58 -23.14 -4.34
C LEU A 26 3.76 -24.11 -4.14
N GLY A 27 3.58 -25.17 -3.33
CA GLY A 27 4.66 -26.09 -2.97
C GLY A 27 5.62 -25.54 -1.92
N LEU A 28 5.23 -24.49 -1.19
CA LEU A 28 6.03 -23.86 -0.13
C LEU A 28 5.33 -24.02 1.24
N PRO A 29 5.34 -25.22 1.85
CA PRO A 29 4.57 -25.52 3.05
C PRO A 29 5.04 -24.75 4.30
N GLU A 30 6.29 -24.30 4.32
CA GLU A 30 6.90 -23.52 5.41
C GLU A 30 6.92 -22.01 5.15
N ALA A 31 6.18 -21.57 4.12
CA ALA A 31 6.07 -20.16 3.76
C ALA A 31 4.62 -19.66 3.76
N ASN A 32 4.47 -18.38 4.02
CA ASN A 32 3.22 -17.66 3.84
C ASN A 32 3.35 -16.69 2.66
N ILE A 33 2.25 -16.50 1.94
CA ILE A 33 2.14 -15.51 0.88
C ILE A 33 1.42 -14.27 1.42
N PHE A 34 1.90 -13.12 0.98
CA PHE A 34 1.31 -11.82 1.24
C PHE A 34 1.05 -11.11 -0.08
N ALA A 35 -0.12 -10.51 -0.23
CA ALA A 35 -0.40 -9.59 -1.33
C ALA A 35 -1.14 -8.37 -0.82
N LEU A 36 -0.88 -7.22 -1.43
CA LEU A 36 -1.52 -5.95 -1.12
C LEU A 36 -1.78 -5.18 -2.41
N ALA A 37 -2.97 -4.63 -2.54
CA ALA A 37 -3.33 -3.66 -3.55
C ALA A 37 -3.88 -2.41 -2.86
N GLN A 38 -3.41 -1.24 -3.26
CA GLN A 38 -3.84 0.04 -2.72
C GLN A 38 -4.22 0.98 -3.86
N HIS A 39 -5.37 1.61 -3.71
CA HIS A 39 -5.83 2.72 -4.54
C HIS A 39 -5.96 3.98 -3.69
N GLN A 40 -5.43 5.09 -4.20
CA GLN A 40 -5.56 6.38 -3.57
C GLN A 40 -6.01 7.41 -4.61
N TYR A 41 -7.12 8.08 -4.32
CA TYR A 41 -7.60 9.22 -5.09
C TYR A 41 -7.30 10.50 -4.32
N VAL A 42 -6.66 11.45 -4.99
CA VAL A 42 -6.42 12.79 -4.47
C VAL A 42 -7.21 13.78 -5.32
N GLY A 43 -8.16 14.47 -4.69
CA GLY A 43 -9.01 15.43 -5.36
C GLY A 43 -8.27 16.68 -5.84
N SER A 44 -8.89 17.39 -6.77
CA SER A 44 -8.37 18.66 -7.27
C SER A 44 -8.32 19.71 -6.14
N ARG A 45 -7.34 20.61 -6.19
CA ARG A 45 -7.10 21.62 -5.14
C ARG A 45 -6.48 22.89 -5.71
N GLU A 46 -6.76 24.02 -5.08
CA GLU A 46 -6.07 25.28 -5.41
C GLU A 46 -4.60 25.17 -5.03
N ALA A 47 -3.71 25.65 -5.89
CA ALA A 47 -2.28 25.58 -5.64
C ALA A 47 -1.75 26.75 -4.80
N ASP A 48 -2.43 27.89 -4.85
CA ASP A 48 -2.04 29.11 -4.13
C ASP A 48 -3.24 29.79 -3.44
N VAL A 49 -2.92 30.72 -2.52
CA VAL A 49 -3.90 31.45 -1.71
C VAL A 49 -4.79 32.37 -2.57
N GLY A 50 -4.29 32.80 -3.73
CA GLY A 50 -5.02 33.65 -4.67
C GLY A 50 -5.96 32.88 -5.60
N SER A 51 -5.87 31.55 -5.62
CA SER A 51 -6.53 30.67 -6.59
C SER A 51 -6.21 31.04 -8.05
N HIS A 52 -4.95 31.38 -8.35
CA HIS A 52 -4.54 31.69 -9.73
C HIS A 52 -4.47 30.43 -10.59
N PHE A 53 -4.17 29.28 -10.00
CA PHE A 53 -4.15 28.00 -10.70
C PHE A 53 -4.51 26.84 -9.78
N LYS A 54 -5.06 25.80 -10.41
CA LYS A 54 -5.61 24.62 -9.76
C LYS A 54 -4.83 23.38 -10.16
N LEU A 55 -4.54 22.54 -9.19
CA LEU A 55 -3.98 21.20 -9.42
C LEU A 55 -5.12 20.23 -9.69
N ASP A 56 -5.00 19.50 -10.80
CA ASP A 56 -5.95 18.48 -11.19
C ASP A 56 -5.94 17.29 -10.23
N ALA A 57 -7.06 16.58 -10.20
CA ALA A 57 -7.19 15.35 -9.44
C ALA A 57 -6.31 14.25 -10.06
N TYR A 58 -5.81 13.35 -9.21
CA TYR A 58 -5.00 12.22 -9.66
C TYR A 58 -5.28 10.95 -8.87
N GLN A 59 -4.84 9.83 -9.43
CA GLN A 59 -4.98 8.51 -8.85
C GLN A 59 -3.60 7.85 -8.72
N LEU A 60 -3.36 7.21 -7.58
CA LEU A 60 -2.18 6.39 -7.32
C LEU A 60 -2.62 4.96 -7.10
N TYR A 61 -1.92 4.04 -7.74
CA TYR A 61 -2.12 2.59 -7.60
C TYR A 61 -0.80 1.99 -7.13
N ASN A 62 -0.85 1.25 -6.02
CA ASN A 62 0.30 0.51 -5.50
C ASN A 62 -0.08 -0.96 -5.35
N ALA A 63 0.86 -1.85 -5.67
CA ALA A 63 0.73 -3.28 -5.44
C ALA A 63 2.01 -3.81 -4.81
N LYS A 64 1.87 -4.77 -3.90
CA LYS A 64 2.98 -5.48 -3.27
C LYS A 64 2.63 -6.96 -3.18
N VAL A 65 3.62 -7.81 -3.41
CA VAL A 65 3.53 -9.27 -3.21
C VAL A 65 4.79 -9.69 -2.48
N GLY A 66 4.65 -10.61 -1.52
CA GLY A 66 5.76 -11.11 -0.71
C GLY A 66 5.58 -12.56 -0.32
N LEU A 67 6.70 -13.19 0.01
CA LEU A 67 6.76 -14.51 0.63
C LEU A 67 7.51 -14.37 1.96
N GLU A 68 6.94 -14.93 3.00
CA GLU A 68 7.53 -14.99 4.34
C GLU A 68 7.93 -16.42 4.63
N PHE A 69 9.21 -16.67 4.90
CA PHE A 69 9.73 -17.99 5.24
C PHE A 69 9.98 -18.08 6.73
N SER A 70 9.50 -19.15 7.37
CA SER A 70 9.92 -19.45 8.73
C SER A 70 11.37 -19.93 8.72
N PRO A 71 12.27 -19.42 9.58
CA PRO A 71 13.61 -19.97 9.65
C PRO A 71 13.53 -21.41 10.16
N SER A 72 13.99 -22.37 9.35
CA SER A 72 14.16 -23.74 9.81
C SER A 72 15.15 -23.72 10.98
N MET A 73 14.70 -24.12 12.16
CA MET A 73 15.54 -24.33 13.32
C MET A 73 16.55 -25.44 12.98
N SER A 74 17.75 -25.07 12.53
CA SER A 74 18.88 -26.01 12.39
C SER A 74 19.27 -26.46 13.78
N THR A 75 18.63 -27.52 14.27
CA THR A 75 19.06 -28.25 15.45
C THR A 75 20.34 -29.00 15.09
N SER A 76 21.47 -28.28 15.17
CA SER A 76 22.77 -28.91 15.17
C SER A 76 22.89 -29.74 16.44
N SER A 77 22.55 -31.03 16.36
CA SER A 77 22.92 -32.01 17.38
C SER A 77 24.45 -32.06 17.46
N VAL A 78 25.00 -31.34 18.44
CA VAL A 78 26.38 -31.54 18.87
C VAL A 78 26.42 -32.93 19.51
N LYS A 79 27.02 -33.88 18.78
CA LYS A 79 27.26 -35.23 19.27
C LYS A 79 28.45 -35.15 20.23
N THR A 80 28.20 -35.40 21.51
CA THR A 80 29.21 -35.50 22.58
C THR A 80 30.10 -36.71 22.40
#